data_AF-A0A7X3RF10-F1
#
_entry.id   AF-A0A7X3RF10-F1
#
_cell.length_a   1.000
_cell.length_b   1.000
_cell.length_c   1.000
_cell.angle_alpha   90.00
_cell.angle_beta   90.00
_cell.angle_gamma   90.00
#
_symmetry.space_group_name_H-M   'P 1'
#
loop_
_entity.id
_entity.type
_entity.pdbx_description
1 polymer ?
#
loop_
_entity_poly.entity_id
_entity_poly.type
_entity_poly.pdbx_seq_one_letter_code
_entity_poly.pdbx_strand_id
1 'polypeptide(L)'
;MLRVYIVYLTLLLSIIGCKSQTLQEHLLQPPPPLINFALSRNGATADASQSVPNHRPEEVIDGDTTSETWDEGSGWGSSLEHLRTSDLNKRPYVSITLPKPVDIRQIVVWTIDSEKYPAPQFGLKDYRIEYWHGTGWGLIPSGDTRDKQYTARDNTKGKRVHEVRDRVIASQIRLVPVSSNDTVRNYQHMAGRRPVYEVEGIARVMEIEVWGYAAPEVYTLKQIVQGIPPESVGHPVPPETQTGKNQAEPTIKETIQRVLNQYELGYDMADLTQVMSCFSETYLSNGRTYQDVQTKAAEFFETYHQIDMTLTDIDIHPNIVDDTAIVTGGYTLQYVTKTDGQVKQTSGKITLVFANEADTWRIIRAE
;
A
#
# COMPACT_ATOMS: atom_id res chain seq x y z
N MET A 1 -66.84 32.45 -12.56
CA MET A 1 -65.37 32.58 -12.42
C MET A 1 -64.85 31.84 -11.17
N LEU A 2 -65.31 30.62 -10.89
CA LEU A 2 -64.80 29.76 -9.79
C LEU A 2 -64.85 28.25 -10.13
N ARG A 3 -65.12 27.90 -11.39
CA ARG A 3 -65.26 26.50 -11.85
C ARG A 3 -64.22 26.06 -12.89
N VAL A 4 -63.33 26.98 -13.31
CA VAL A 4 -62.26 26.68 -14.28
C VAL A 4 -60.90 26.45 -13.59
N TYR A 5 -60.75 26.90 -12.33
CA TYR A 5 -59.50 26.77 -11.58
C TYR A 5 -59.30 25.40 -10.88
N ILE A 6 -60.37 24.62 -10.68
CA ILE A 6 -60.29 23.34 -9.95
C ILE A 6 -59.86 22.17 -10.86
N VAL A 7 -60.09 22.27 -12.18
CA VAL A 7 -59.68 21.21 -13.14
C VAL A 7 -58.19 21.30 -13.50
N TYR A 8 -57.58 22.49 -13.41
CA TYR A 8 -56.13 22.63 -13.62
C TYR A 8 -55.30 22.22 -12.39
N LEU A 9 -55.88 22.21 -11.19
CA LEU A 9 -55.17 21.81 -9.97
C LEU A 9 -55.13 20.28 -9.79
N THR A 10 -56.05 19.53 -10.40
CA THR A 10 -56.03 18.06 -10.36
C THR A 10 -55.29 17.41 -11.52
N LEU A 11 -55.03 18.13 -12.62
CA LEU A 11 -54.21 17.61 -13.73
C LEU A 11 -52.70 17.88 -13.56
N LEU A 12 -52.30 18.79 -12.66
CA LEU A 12 -50.88 19.06 -12.39
C LEU A 12 -50.25 18.15 -11.31
N LEU A 13 -51.05 17.28 -10.67
CA LEU A 13 -50.60 16.33 -9.65
C LEU A 13 -50.33 14.91 -10.19
N SER A 14 -50.33 14.72 -11.52
CA SER A 14 -50.19 13.41 -12.19
C SER A 14 -48.89 13.22 -13.00
N ILE A 15 -47.91 14.12 -12.89
CA ILE A 15 -46.65 14.03 -13.68
C ILE A 15 -45.39 14.17 -12.81
N ILE A 16 -45.49 13.97 -11.49
CA ILE A 16 -44.33 13.78 -10.61
C ILE A 16 -44.39 12.39 -10.00
N GLY A 17 -44.59 11.39 -10.87
CA GLY A 17 -44.25 10.01 -10.58
C GLY A 17 -42.79 9.75 -10.94
N CYS A 18 -41.87 10.56 -10.40
CA CYS A 18 -40.47 10.17 -10.41
C CYS A 18 -40.40 8.95 -9.50
N LYS A 19 -40.20 7.77 -10.10
CA LYS A 19 -40.00 6.52 -9.38
C LYS A 19 -38.82 6.74 -8.43
N SER A 20 -39.12 7.06 -7.17
CA SER A 20 -38.15 6.93 -6.10
C SER A 20 -37.86 5.44 -6.00
N GLN A 21 -36.83 4.99 -6.71
CA GLN A 21 -36.17 3.73 -6.41
C GLN A 21 -35.69 3.88 -4.97
N THR A 22 -36.42 3.24 -4.07
CA THR A 22 -36.11 3.21 -2.65
C THR A 22 -34.74 2.56 -2.49
N LEU A 23 -33.94 3.08 -1.55
CA LEU A 23 -32.63 2.56 -1.11
C LEU A 23 -32.62 1.03 -0.81
N GLN A 24 -33.78 0.40 -0.79
CA GLN A 24 -34.02 -1.02 -0.57
C GLN A 24 -33.73 -1.90 -1.81
N GLU A 25 -33.85 -1.38 -3.05
CA GLU A 25 -33.52 -2.17 -4.26
C GLU A 25 -32.00 -2.26 -4.51
N HIS A 26 -31.21 -1.26 -4.08
CA HIS A 26 -29.75 -1.25 -4.27
C HIS A 26 -29.03 -2.27 -3.35
N LEU A 27 -29.62 -2.63 -2.22
CA LEU A 27 -29.06 -3.60 -1.27
C LEU A 27 -29.26 -5.07 -1.68
N LEU A 28 -29.97 -5.34 -2.79
CA LEU A 28 -30.28 -6.69 -3.29
C LEU A 28 -29.49 -7.08 -4.55
N GLN A 29 -28.67 -6.18 -5.11
CA GLN A 29 -27.82 -6.52 -6.25
C GLN A 29 -26.54 -7.19 -5.74
N PRO A 30 -26.11 -8.33 -6.33
CA PRO A 30 -24.82 -8.91 -5.98
C PRO A 30 -23.73 -7.89 -6.28
N PRO A 31 -22.68 -7.80 -5.44
CA PRO A 31 -21.57 -6.91 -5.71
C PRO A 31 -21.00 -7.20 -7.10
N PRO A 32 -20.48 -6.18 -7.81
CA PRO A 32 -19.90 -6.38 -9.14
C PRO A 32 -18.79 -7.44 -9.09
N PRO A 33 -18.49 -8.12 -10.20
CA PRO A 33 -17.38 -9.06 -10.24
C PRO A 33 -16.04 -8.33 -9.98
N LEU A 34 -15.12 -9.02 -9.29
CA LEU A 34 -13.77 -8.51 -9.07
C LEU A 34 -13.00 -8.41 -10.39
N ILE A 35 -12.08 -7.46 -10.46
CA ILE A 35 -11.18 -7.25 -11.60
C ILE A 35 -9.75 -7.58 -11.16
N ASN A 36 -9.01 -8.34 -11.98
CA ASN A 36 -7.57 -8.52 -11.79
C ASN A 36 -6.82 -7.27 -12.25
N PHE A 37 -6.42 -6.42 -11.32
CA PHE A 37 -5.65 -5.20 -11.60
C PHE A 37 -4.16 -5.43 -11.82
N ALA A 38 -3.64 -6.61 -11.50
CA ALA A 38 -2.24 -6.93 -11.75
C ALA A 38 -1.96 -7.27 -13.20
N LEU A 39 -2.98 -7.66 -13.98
CA LEU A 39 -2.78 -8.08 -15.36
C LEU A 39 -2.25 -6.93 -16.24
N SER A 40 -1.16 -7.16 -16.96
CA SER A 40 -0.47 -6.19 -17.80
C SER A 40 -1.38 -5.52 -18.83
N ARG A 41 -2.31 -6.27 -19.43
CA ARG A 41 -3.32 -5.72 -20.36
C ARG A 41 -4.28 -4.70 -19.72
N ASN A 42 -4.35 -4.68 -18.39
CA ASN A 42 -5.10 -3.69 -17.62
C ASN A 42 -4.22 -2.48 -17.21
N GLY A 43 -2.95 -2.43 -17.63
CA GLY A 43 -2.03 -1.31 -17.44
C GLY A 43 -1.08 -1.44 -16.26
N ALA A 44 -1.00 -2.63 -15.63
CA ALA A 44 -0.02 -2.89 -14.59
C ALA A 44 1.40 -3.07 -15.16
N THR A 45 2.41 -2.79 -14.34
CA THR A 45 3.81 -3.07 -14.64
C THR A 45 4.44 -3.86 -13.51
N ALA A 46 5.48 -4.64 -13.83
CA ALA A 46 6.23 -5.41 -12.84
C ALA A 46 7.71 -5.05 -12.87
N ASP A 47 8.36 -5.14 -11.71
CA ASP A 47 9.79 -4.92 -11.52
C ASP A 47 10.32 -5.89 -10.46
N ALA A 48 11.60 -6.24 -10.50
CA ALA A 48 12.21 -7.15 -9.54
C ALA A 48 13.60 -6.69 -9.11
N SER A 49 13.93 -6.95 -7.85
CA SER A 49 15.28 -6.77 -7.30
C SER A 49 16.37 -7.54 -8.05
N GLN A 50 16.02 -8.72 -8.57
CA GLN A 50 16.89 -9.58 -9.37
C GLN A 50 16.03 -10.63 -10.10
N SER A 51 16.54 -11.12 -11.22
CA SER A 51 15.94 -12.19 -12.01
C SER A 51 17.00 -13.20 -12.42
N VAL A 52 16.63 -14.47 -12.45
CA VAL A 52 17.44 -15.49 -13.16
C VAL A 52 17.30 -15.27 -14.69
N PRO A 53 18.28 -15.72 -15.51
CA PRO A 53 18.25 -15.49 -16.94
C PRO A 53 16.94 -15.93 -17.60
N ASN A 54 16.43 -15.13 -18.52
CA ASN A 54 15.19 -15.36 -19.29
C ASN A 54 13.87 -15.40 -18.50
N HIS A 55 13.89 -15.18 -17.18
CA HIS A 55 12.69 -15.16 -16.34
C HIS A 55 12.41 -13.76 -15.79
N ARG A 56 11.77 -12.94 -16.63
CA ARG A 56 11.60 -11.51 -16.39
C ARG A 56 10.43 -11.23 -15.43
N PRO A 57 10.42 -10.09 -14.72
CA PRO A 57 9.32 -9.77 -13.81
C PRO A 57 7.98 -9.57 -14.52
N GLU A 58 7.96 -9.14 -15.78
CA GLU A 58 6.70 -8.90 -16.51
C GLU A 58 5.91 -10.19 -16.79
N GLU A 59 6.56 -11.35 -16.73
CA GLU A 59 5.94 -12.66 -16.94
C GLU A 59 4.99 -13.04 -15.79
N VAL A 60 5.05 -12.39 -14.60
CA VAL A 60 4.11 -12.68 -13.50
C VAL A 60 2.79 -11.93 -13.61
N ILE A 61 2.60 -11.16 -14.67
CA ILE A 61 1.41 -10.35 -14.90
C ILE A 61 0.90 -10.45 -16.34
N ASP A 62 1.32 -11.45 -17.12
CA ASP A 62 0.91 -11.61 -18.51
C ASP A 62 -0.41 -12.41 -18.64
N GLY A 63 -0.85 -13.05 -17.55
CA GLY A 63 -2.04 -13.87 -17.47
C GLY A 63 -1.80 -15.34 -17.81
N ASP A 64 -0.55 -15.75 -18.05
CA ASP A 64 -0.19 -17.14 -18.21
C ASP A 64 0.06 -17.81 -16.85
N THR A 65 -0.85 -18.71 -16.49
CA THR A 65 -0.77 -19.46 -15.23
C THR A 65 -0.11 -20.84 -15.43
N THR A 66 0.29 -21.19 -16.66
CA THR A 66 0.89 -22.49 -16.96
C THR A 66 2.34 -22.55 -16.50
N SER A 67 2.76 -23.72 -16.01
CA SER A 67 4.15 -23.99 -15.63
C SER A 67 4.91 -24.84 -16.65
N GLU A 68 4.23 -25.27 -17.73
CA GLU A 68 4.82 -26.18 -18.73
C GLU A 68 5.93 -25.52 -19.55
N THR A 69 5.86 -24.20 -19.74
CA THR A 69 6.79 -23.39 -20.52
C THR A 69 7.85 -22.69 -19.67
N TRP A 70 8.05 -23.13 -18.42
CA TRP A 70 9.08 -22.57 -17.54
C TRP A 70 10.46 -22.58 -18.22
N ASP A 71 10.88 -23.70 -18.81
CA ASP A 71 12.20 -23.77 -19.48
C ASP A 71 12.31 -22.90 -20.74
N GLU A 72 11.19 -22.37 -21.23
CA GLU A 72 11.11 -21.44 -22.37
C GLU A 72 11.12 -19.97 -21.92
N GLY A 73 11.08 -19.71 -20.61
CA GLY A 73 11.18 -18.38 -20.01
C GLY A 73 9.92 -17.87 -19.32
N SER A 74 8.83 -18.64 -19.31
CA SER A 74 7.60 -18.23 -18.62
C SER A 74 7.81 -18.06 -17.11
N GLY A 75 7.10 -17.09 -16.54
CA GLY A 75 7.18 -16.73 -15.12
C GLY A 75 8.48 -16.05 -14.73
N TRP A 76 8.48 -15.52 -13.51
CA TRP A 76 9.65 -14.91 -12.89
C TRP A 76 10.38 -15.89 -11.97
N GLY A 77 11.71 -15.78 -11.97
CA GLY A 77 12.56 -16.57 -11.10
C GLY A 77 13.66 -15.76 -10.43
N SER A 78 14.08 -16.17 -9.24
CA SER A 78 15.11 -15.47 -8.48
C SER A 78 15.99 -16.42 -7.67
N SER A 79 17.30 -16.15 -7.60
CA SER A 79 18.18 -16.93 -6.72
C SER A 79 17.87 -16.60 -5.26
N LEU A 80 17.63 -17.64 -4.46
CA LEU A 80 17.47 -17.55 -3.03
C LEU A 80 18.82 -17.87 -2.39
N GLU A 81 19.64 -16.84 -2.20
CA GLU A 81 20.94 -16.94 -1.52
C GLU A 81 20.96 -15.98 -0.33
N HIS A 82 20.66 -16.49 0.86
CA HIS A 82 20.63 -15.65 2.05
C HIS A 82 20.82 -16.46 3.34
N LEU A 83 21.36 -15.81 4.37
CA LEU A 83 21.32 -16.38 5.72
C LEU A 83 19.87 -16.41 6.21
N ARG A 84 19.49 -17.48 6.93
CA ARG A 84 18.17 -17.55 7.58
C ARG A 84 17.87 -16.31 8.44
N THR A 85 18.90 -15.73 9.05
CA THR A 85 18.82 -14.55 9.91
C THR A 85 18.92 -13.22 9.16
N SER A 86 19.14 -13.24 7.84
CA SER A 86 19.16 -12.02 7.03
C SER A 86 17.82 -11.30 7.12
N ASP A 87 17.92 -9.98 7.22
CA ASP A 87 16.80 -9.05 7.11
C ASP A 87 15.91 -9.45 5.91
N LEU A 88 14.61 -9.56 6.17
CA LEU A 88 13.62 -9.88 5.15
C LEU A 88 13.57 -8.82 4.05
N ASN A 89 13.89 -7.57 4.37
CA ASN A 89 13.90 -6.46 3.42
C ASN A 89 15.09 -6.47 2.44
N LYS A 90 16.12 -7.29 2.71
CA LYS A 90 17.29 -7.43 1.83
C LYS A 90 17.19 -8.65 0.90
N ARG A 91 16.01 -9.26 0.81
CA ARG A 91 15.76 -10.47 0.03
C ARG A 91 15.28 -10.12 -1.37
N PRO A 92 15.38 -11.08 -2.31
CA PRO A 92 14.72 -10.92 -3.59
C PRO A 92 13.24 -10.62 -3.41
N TYR A 93 12.71 -9.84 -4.34
CA TYR A 93 11.30 -9.58 -4.51
C TYR A 93 10.98 -9.39 -5.99
N VAL A 94 9.71 -9.65 -6.32
CA VAL A 94 9.03 -9.14 -7.50
C VAL A 94 7.89 -8.22 -7.05
N SER A 95 7.77 -7.06 -7.67
CA SER A 95 6.83 -6.01 -7.35
C SER A 95 5.93 -5.71 -8.54
N ILE A 96 4.69 -5.34 -8.25
CA ILE A 96 3.66 -5.02 -9.24
C ILE A 96 3.11 -3.65 -8.92
N THR A 97 3.22 -2.74 -9.88
CA THR A 97 2.56 -1.43 -9.85
C THR A 97 1.22 -1.56 -10.57
N LEU A 98 0.14 -1.32 -9.83
CA LEU A 98 -1.23 -1.37 -10.33
C LEU A 98 -1.54 -0.08 -11.11
N PRO A 99 -2.42 -0.14 -12.12
CA PRO A 99 -2.74 1.02 -12.97
C PRO A 99 -3.44 2.17 -12.22
N LYS A 100 -3.97 1.89 -11.03
CA LYS A 100 -4.67 2.83 -10.14
C LYS A 100 -4.72 2.25 -8.73
N PRO A 101 -5.11 3.04 -7.71
CA PRO A 101 -5.40 2.49 -6.39
C PRO A 101 -6.55 1.46 -6.43
N VAL A 102 -6.33 0.30 -5.82
CA VAL A 102 -7.26 -0.83 -5.79
C VAL A 102 -7.65 -1.12 -4.35
N ASP A 103 -8.94 -1.30 -4.10
CA ASP A 103 -9.44 -1.91 -2.86
C ASP A 103 -9.27 -3.43 -3.01
N ILE A 104 -8.13 -3.94 -2.54
CA ILE A 104 -7.68 -5.31 -2.76
C ILE A 104 -8.53 -6.24 -1.90
N ARG A 105 -9.16 -7.22 -2.54
CA ARG A 105 -10.00 -8.23 -1.87
C ARG A 105 -9.34 -9.60 -1.85
N GLN A 106 -8.63 -9.93 -2.91
CA GLN A 106 -8.01 -11.24 -3.05
C GLN A 106 -6.69 -11.11 -3.84
N ILE A 107 -5.66 -11.83 -3.40
CA ILE A 107 -4.42 -11.99 -4.16
C ILE A 107 -4.25 -13.47 -4.47
N VAL A 108 -3.98 -13.80 -5.74
CA VAL A 108 -3.70 -15.18 -6.16
C VAL A 108 -2.24 -15.26 -6.54
N VAL A 109 -1.53 -16.24 -6.01
CA VAL A 109 -0.15 -16.56 -6.38
C VAL A 109 -0.14 -17.92 -7.03
N TRP A 110 0.36 -17.94 -8.25
CA TRP A 110 0.70 -19.15 -8.98
C TRP A 110 2.21 -19.35 -8.89
N THR A 111 2.63 -20.50 -8.38
CA THR A 111 4.03 -20.94 -8.37
C THR A 111 4.17 -22.12 -9.33
N ILE A 112 5.41 -22.54 -9.59
CA ILE A 112 5.66 -23.63 -10.51
C ILE A 112 4.93 -24.91 -10.06
N ASP A 113 4.17 -25.50 -10.98
CA ASP A 113 3.42 -26.75 -10.78
C ASP A 113 3.15 -27.41 -12.14
N SER A 114 4.12 -28.19 -12.61
CA SER A 114 4.00 -29.02 -13.81
C SER A 114 4.38 -30.47 -13.51
N GLU A 115 4.17 -31.37 -14.48
CA GLU A 115 4.65 -32.75 -14.36
C GLU A 115 6.16 -32.80 -14.12
N LYS A 116 6.92 -31.92 -14.81
CA LYS A 116 8.38 -31.82 -14.66
C LYS A 116 8.79 -31.15 -13.35
N TYR A 117 8.06 -30.12 -12.92
CA TYR A 117 8.36 -29.33 -11.74
C TYR A 117 7.13 -29.26 -10.81
N PRO A 118 6.80 -30.34 -10.10
CA PRO A 118 5.63 -30.38 -9.24
C PRO A 118 5.77 -29.43 -8.04
N ALA A 119 4.72 -28.68 -7.71
CA ALA A 119 4.76 -27.68 -6.64
C ALA A 119 5.23 -28.20 -5.27
N PRO A 120 4.84 -29.41 -4.81
CA PRO A 120 5.36 -29.96 -3.55
C PRO A 120 6.87 -30.11 -3.49
N GLN A 121 7.56 -30.11 -4.64
CA GLN A 121 9.01 -30.24 -4.75
C GLN A 121 9.69 -28.94 -5.16
N PHE A 122 9.10 -28.14 -6.05
CA PHE A 122 9.79 -26.98 -6.65
C PHE A 122 9.10 -25.63 -6.41
N GLY A 123 7.84 -25.67 -5.96
CA GLY A 123 7.03 -24.47 -5.72
C GLY A 123 7.52 -23.62 -4.55
N LEU A 124 7.07 -22.37 -4.53
CA LEU A 124 7.25 -21.46 -3.40
C LEU A 124 6.65 -22.08 -2.15
N LYS A 125 7.47 -22.17 -1.10
CA LYS A 125 7.12 -22.78 0.17
C LYS A 125 6.72 -21.73 1.20
N ASP A 126 7.63 -20.79 1.47
CA ASP A 126 7.43 -19.71 2.43
C ASP A 126 7.63 -18.37 1.71
N TYR A 127 6.69 -17.44 1.87
CA TYR A 127 6.78 -16.13 1.25
C TYR A 127 5.93 -15.08 1.97
N ARG A 128 6.22 -13.82 1.65
CA ARG A 128 5.47 -12.64 2.08
C ARG A 128 4.86 -11.97 0.86
N ILE A 129 3.63 -11.50 1.01
CA ILE A 129 3.02 -10.55 0.10
C ILE A 129 2.84 -9.27 0.89
N GLU A 130 3.36 -8.19 0.35
CA GLU A 130 3.38 -6.88 0.99
C GLU A 130 2.74 -5.86 0.06
N TYR A 131 2.16 -4.82 0.64
CA TYR A 131 1.60 -3.70 -0.09
C TYR A 131 2.36 -2.42 0.28
N TRP A 132 2.50 -1.53 -0.69
CA TRP A 132 3.02 -0.20 -0.42
C TRP A 132 1.93 0.65 0.19
N HIS A 133 2.13 1.09 1.43
CA HIS A 133 1.19 1.99 2.12
C HIS A 133 1.56 3.47 1.98
N GLY A 134 2.50 3.80 1.08
CA GLY A 134 2.94 5.17 0.83
C GLY A 134 4.31 5.50 1.41
N THR A 135 4.72 4.80 2.48
CA THR A 135 6.00 5.03 3.20
C THR A 135 6.84 3.78 3.33
N GLY A 136 6.24 2.62 3.21
CA GLY A 136 6.91 1.36 3.42
C GLY A 136 6.08 0.21 2.91
N TRP A 137 6.63 -0.97 3.13
CA TRP A 137 6.00 -2.23 2.78
C TRP A 137 5.34 -2.83 4.02
N GLY A 138 4.02 -2.91 3.99
CA GLY A 138 3.22 -3.58 5.01
C GLY A 138 2.83 -4.98 4.56
N LEU A 139 2.78 -5.96 5.47
CA LEU A 139 2.33 -7.31 5.12
C LEU A 139 0.83 -7.30 4.80
N ILE A 140 0.42 -8.03 3.76
CA ILE A 140 -0.99 -8.23 3.45
C ILE A 140 -1.68 -9.00 4.59
N PRO A 141 -2.82 -8.50 5.13
CA PRO A 141 -3.55 -9.16 6.21
C PRO A 141 -4.42 -10.31 5.68
N SER A 142 -3.80 -11.44 5.30
CA SER A 142 -4.54 -12.62 4.81
C SER A 142 -4.96 -13.60 5.90
N GLY A 143 -4.19 -13.64 6.99
CA GLY A 143 -4.39 -14.55 8.12
C GLY A 143 -4.31 -16.04 7.78
N ASP A 144 -3.62 -16.41 6.70
CA ASP A 144 -3.43 -17.79 6.25
C ASP A 144 -2.48 -18.61 7.13
N THR A 145 -1.67 -17.92 7.92
CA THR A 145 -0.71 -18.52 8.85
C THR A 145 -0.82 -17.84 10.22
N ARG A 146 -0.49 -18.60 11.26
CA ARG A 146 -0.35 -18.08 12.63
C ARG A 146 0.94 -17.28 12.80
N ASP A 147 1.90 -17.49 11.92
CA ASP A 147 3.17 -16.76 11.91
C ASP A 147 2.99 -15.42 11.20
N LYS A 148 2.89 -14.35 11.98
CA LYS A 148 2.66 -12.97 11.51
C LYS A 148 3.81 -12.42 10.65
N GLN A 149 4.90 -13.16 10.47
CA GLN A 149 5.99 -12.78 9.57
C GLN A 149 5.80 -13.26 8.13
N TYR A 150 4.74 -14.01 7.82
CA TYR A 150 4.56 -14.61 6.51
C TYR A 150 3.13 -14.47 6.03
N THR A 151 2.97 -14.43 4.71
CA THR A 151 1.65 -14.58 4.10
C THR A 151 1.36 -16.05 3.86
N ALA A 152 2.38 -16.86 3.50
CA ALA A 152 2.26 -18.30 3.38
C ALA A 152 3.44 -19.02 4.02
N ARG A 153 3.15 -20.20 4.57
CA ARG A 153 4.12 -21.12 5.16
C ARG A 153 3.84 -22.54 4.72
N ASP A 154 4.91 -23.29 4.50
CA ASP A 154 4.87 -24.72 4.17
C ASP A 154 3.92 -25.03 3.00
N ASN A 155 3.89 -24.14 2.00
CA ASN A 155 3.04 -24.32 0.83
C ASN A 155 3.56 -25.46 -0.07
N THR A 156 2.66 -26.36 -0.46
CA THR A 156 2.93 -27.46 -1.40
C THR A 156 2.02 -27.41 -2.64
N LYS A 157 1.24 -26.34 -2.81
CA LYS A 157 0.27 -26.19 -3.91
C LYS A 157 0.80 -25.23 -4.96
N GLY A 158 0.53 -25.50 -6.24
CA GLY A 158 0.83 -24.59 -7.35
C GLY A 158 0.03 -23.29 -7.32
N LYS A 159 -1.18 -23.34 -6.73
CA LYS A 159 -2.06 -22.17 -6.58
C LYS A 159 -2.35 -21.87 -5.13
N ARG A 160 -2.19 -20.60 -4.75
CA ARG A 160 -2.61 -20.05 -3.45
C ARG A 160 -3.50 -18.84 -3.65
N VAL A 161 -4.63 -18.84 -2.95
CA VAL A 161 -5.57 -17.72 -2.90
C VAL A 161 -5.49 -17.13 -1.50
N HIS A 162 -5.26 -15.82 -1.43
CA HIS A 162 -5.11 -15.04 -0.21
C HIS A 162 -6.26 -14.04 -0.12
N GLU A 163 -7.23 -14.32 0.75
CA GLU A 163 -8.31 -13.38 1.05
C GLU A 163 -7.77 -12.24 1.92
N VAL A 164 -7.97 -10.99 1.52
CA VAL A 164 -7.51 -9.83 2.30
C VAL A 164 -8.59 -9.47 3.31
N ARG A 165 -8.30 -9.69 4.60
CA ARG A 165 -9.30 -9.62 5.69
C ARG A 165 -9.61 -8.19 6.14
N ASP A 166 -8.62 -7.32 6.06
CA ASP A 166 -8.78 -5.90 6.36
C ASP A 166 -8.83 -5.08 5.07
N ARG A 167 -9.40 -3.88 5.12
CA ARG A 167 -9.46 -3.04 3.94
C ARG A 167 -8.05 -2.55 3.57
N VAL A 168 -7.55 -3.00 2.43
CA VAL A 168 -6.26 -2.57 1.87
C VAL A 168 -6.50 -1.81 0.57
N ILE A 169 -6.14 -0.53 0.56
CA ILE A 169 -6.02 0.24 -0.67
C ILE A 169 -4.54 0.39 -0.99
N ALA A 170 -4.14 -0.08 -2.17
CA ALA A 170 -2.76 0.06 -2.63
C ALA A 170 -2.70 0.26 -4.15
N SER A 171 -1.67 0.96 -4.60
CA SER A 171 -1.27 1.03 -6.01
C SER A 171 -0.06 0.16 -6.30
N GLN A 172 0.51 -0.51 -5.30
CA GLN A 172 1.68 -1.36 -5.47
C GLN A 172 1.68 -2.50 -4.46
N ILE A 173 2.06 -3.69 -4.91
CA ILE A 173 2.34 -4.84 -4.06
C ILE A 173 3.70 -5.44 -4.40
N ARG A 174 4.25 -6.27 -3.52
CA ARG A 174 5.39 -7.13 -3.84
C ARG A 174 5.28 -8.49 -3.19
N LEU A 175 5.83 -9.50 -3.85
CA LEU A 175 6.05 -10.83 -3.32
C LEU A 175 7.53 -10.98 -2.98
N VAL A 176 7.81 -11.31 -1.71
CA VAL A 176 9.16 -11.57 -1.19
C VAL A 176 9.27 -13.08 -0.91
N PRO A 177 9.90 -13.87 -1.81
CA PRO A 177 10.12 -15.28 -1.55
C PRO A 177 11.12 -15.47 -0.40
N VAL A 178 10.82 -16.41 0.49
CA VAL A 178 11.72 -16.79 1.59
C VAL A 178 12.32 -18.17 1.34
N SER A 179 11.53 -19.12 0.88
CA SER A 179 12.03 -20.45 0.50
C SER A 179 11.15 -21.10 -0.58
N SER A 180 11.75 -22.01 -1.32
CA SER A 180 11.08 -22.97 -2.22
C SER A 180 11.15 -24.37 -1.62
N ASN A 181 10.35 -25.30 -2.14
CA ASN A 181 10.32 -26.67 -1.63
C ASN A 181 11.62 -27.45 -1.91
N ASP A 182 12.41 -27.04 -2.90
CA ASP A 182 13.72 -27.59 -3.27
C ASP A 182 14.89 -26.83 -2.64
N THR A 183 14.61 -25.89 -1.75
CA THR A 183 15.63 -25.10 -1.06
C THR A 183 16.53 -25.99 -0.20
N VAL A 184 17.83 -25.84 -0.40
CA VAL A 184 18.88 -26.46 0.40
C VAL A 184 19.20 -25.57 1.60
N ARG A 185 19.42 -26.21 2.76
CA ARG A 185 19.83 -25.54 4.00
C ARG A 185 21.25 -25.93 4.35
N ASN A 186 22.19 -25.04 4.11
CA ASN A 186 23.60 -25.24 4.42
C ASN A 186 23.86 -24.78 5.85
N TYR A 187 23.86 -25.73 6.79
CA TYR A 187 24.06 -25.44 8.21
C TYR A 187 25.48 -24.94 8.47
N GLN A 188 25.58 -23.72 8.97
CA GLN A 188 26.84 -23.05 9.25
C GLN A 188 27.27 -23.32 10.70
N HIS A 189 26.45 -22.92 11.68
CA HIS A 189 26.72 -23.08 13.11
C HIS A 189 25.46 -22.84 13.96
N MET A 190 25.58 -22.94 15.28
CA MET A 190 24.51 -22.61 16.23
C MET A 190 24.74 -21.23 16.85
N ALA A 191 23.75 -20.34 16.77
CA ALA A 191 23.69 -19.10 17.54
C ALA A 191 22.80 -19.32 18.77
N GLY A 192 23.41 -19.76 19.88
CA GLY A 192 22.68 -20.25 21.04
C GLY A 192 21.89 -21.52 20.71
N ARG A 193 20.57 -21.51 20.88
CA ARG A 193 19.67 -22.64 20.53
C ARG A 193 19.13 -22.59 19.10
N ARG A 194 19.51 -21.59 18.30
CA ARG A 194 18.98 -21.39 16.96
C ARG A 194 20.02 -21.80 15.91
N PRO A 195 19.69 -22.70 14.97
CA PRO A 195 20.59 -22.98 13.87
C PRO A 195 20.69 -21.75 12.96
N VAL A 196 21.93 -21.45 12.57
CA VAL A 196 22.28 -20.52 11.50
C VAL A 196 22.60 -21.38 10.29
N TYR A 197 21.84 -21.20 9.23
CA TYR A 197 22.06 -21.86 7.96
C TYR A 197 21.87 -20.86 6.84
N GLU A 198 22.58 -21.09 5.76
CA GLU A 198 22.34 -20.44 4.48
C GLU A 198 21.22 -21.19 3.75
N VAL A 199 20.43 -20.40 3.07
CA VAL A 199 19.35 -20.83 2.21
C VAL A 199 19.87 -20.68 0.79
N GLU A 200 19.83 -21.77 0.03
CA GLU A 200 20.17 -21.82 -1.39
C GLU A 200 19.01 -22.45 -2.16
N GLY A 201 18.60 -21.84 -3.26
CA GLY A 201 17.52 -22.35 -4.09
C GLY A 201 17.06 -21.35 -5.14
N ILE A 202 15.94 -21.65 -5.80
CA ILE A 202 15.35 -20.76 -6.80
C ILE A 202 13.89 -20.53 -6.46
N ALA A 203 13.49 -19.27 -6.32
CA ALA A 203 12.09 -18.87 -6.28
C ALA A 203 11.51 -18.92 -7.70
N ARG A 204 10.30 -19.47 -7.86
CA ARG A 204 9.64 -19.61 -9.16
C ARG A 204 8.17 -19.19 -9.04
N VAL A 205 7.81 -18.10 -9.70
CA VAL A 205 6.46 -17.51 -9.68
C VAL A 205 5.96 -17.47 -11.11
N MET A 206 4.80 -18.05 -11.36
CA MET A 206 4.20 -18.08 -12.69
C MET A 206 3.35 -16.85 -12.94
N GLU A 207 2.45 -16.52 -12.02
CA GLU A 207 1.51 -15.40 -12.16
C GLU A 207 1.12 -14.88 -10.77
N ILE A 208 0.92 -13.58 -10.65
CA ILE A 208 0.33 -12.94 -9.47
C ILE A 208 -0.89 -12.13 -9.92
N GLU A 209 -2.04 -12.51 -9.40
CA GLU A 209 -3.29 -11.82 -9.68
C GLU A 209 -3.69 -10.96 -8.48
N VAL A 210 -4.10 -9.73 -8.71
CA VAL A 210 -4.61 -8.82 -7.66
C VAL A 210 -6.05 -8.47 -7.97
N TRP A 211 -6.96 -9.16 -7.30
CA TRP A 211 -8.39 -9.01 -7.48
C TRP A 211 -8.96 -8.02 -6.48
N GLY A 212 -9.67 -7.05 -7.01
CA GLY A 212 -10.29 -6.03 -6.19
C GLY A 212 -11.34 -5.27 -6.96
N TYR A 213 -11.82 -4.23 -6.30
CA TYR A 213 -12.54 -3.18 -6.98
C TYR A 213 -11.55 -2.07 -7.30
N ALA A 214 -11.79 -1.35 -8.39
CA ALA A 214 -11.28 0.01 -8.41
C ALA A 214 -11.75 0.63 -7.10
N ALA A 215 -10.81 1.12 -6.27
CA ALA A 215 -11.25 1.96 -5.19
C ALA A 215 -12.12 3.04 -5.85
N PRO A 216 -13.33 3.35 -5.31
CA PRO A 216 -14.06 4.51 -5.80
C PRO A 216 -13.04 5.62 -5.93
N GLU A 217 -13.07 6.40 -7.02
CA GLU A 217 -12.42 7.70 -6.95
C GLU A 217 -12.91 8.26 -5.62
N VAL A 218 -12.01 8.42 -4.66
CA VAL A 218 -12.37 9.09 -3.44
C VAL A 218 -12.66 10.48 -3.95
N TYR A 219 -13.95 10.75 -4.20
CA TYR A 219 -14.46 12.10 -4.28
C TYR A 219 -13.92 12.72 -3.01
N THR A 220 -12.87 13.53 -3.15
CA THR A 220 -12.43 14.36 -2.05
C THR A 220 -13.65 15.18 -1.64
N LEU A 221 -13.77 15.54 -0.36
CA LEU A 221 -14.82 16.42 0.15
C LEU A 221 -15.00 17.71 -0.71
N LYS A 222 -14.04 18.05 -1.59
CA LYS A 222 -14.15 19.09 -2.62
C LYS A 222 -15.34 18.95 -3.58
N GLN A 223 -15.76 17.75 -3.99
CA GLN A 223 -16.81 17.62 -5.02
C GLN A 223 -18.24 17.62 -4.43
N ILE A 224 -18.41 17.20 -3.17
CA ILE A 224 -19.69 17.31 -2.44
C ILE A 224 -19.99 18.78 -2.09
N VAL A 225 -18.96 19.60 -1.92
CA VAL A 225 -19.08 21.04 -1.61
C VAL A 225 -19.42 21.90 -2.85
N GLN A 226 -19.27 21.37 -4.08
CA GLN A 226 -19.47 22.14 -5.33
C GLN A 226 -20.81 21.93 -6.06
N GLY A 227 -21.74 21.13 -5.52
CA GLY A 227 -23.16 21.20 -5.92
C GLY A 227 -23.49 20.93 -7.39
N ILE A 228 -22.90 19.90 -8.02
CA ILE A 228 -23.30 19.48 -9.38
C ILE A 228 -24.35 18.35 -9.28
N PRO A 229 -25.58 18.51 -9.82
CA PRO A 229 -26.63 17.50 -9.74
C PRO A 229 -26.44 16.36 -10.77
N PRO A 230 -26.99 15.16 -10.50
CA PRO A 230 -26.77 13.99 -11.34
C PRO A 230 -27.89 13.84 -12.40
N GLU A 231 -27.80 14.57 -13.51
CA GLU A 231 -28.56 14.21 -14.73
C GLU A 231 -27.78 14.56 -16.01
N SER A 232 -27.21 13.54 -16.67
CA SER A 232 -27.30 13.31 -18.12
C SER A 232 -26.40 12.15 -18.54
N VAL A 233 -26.97 10.95 -18.56
CA VAL A 233 -26.47 9.83 -19.37
C VAL A 233 -27.03 10.01 -20.78
N GLY A 234 -26.18 9.98 -21.82
CA GLY A 234 -26.69 10.14 -23.19
C GLY A 234 -25.70 10.02 -24.35
N HIS A 235 -25.16 8.81 -24.57
CA HIS A 235 -24.79 8.23 -25.88
C HIS A 235 -23.49 8.67 -26.61
N PRO A 236 -22.93 7.77 -27.46
CA PRO A 236 -21.49 7.65 -27.72
C PRO A 236 -21.04 8.34 -29.02
N VAL A 237 -19.79 8.79 -29.07
CA VAL A 237 -19.10 9.15 -30.32
C VAL A 237 -17.65 8.61 -30.27
N PRO A 238 -17.12 8.02 -31.37
CA PRO A 238 -15.94 7.15 -31.37
C PRO A 238 -14.65 7.93 -31.75
N PRO A 239 -13.49 7.26 -31.93
CA PRO A 239 -12.22 7.63 -31.30
C PRO A 239 -11.47 8.73 -32.06
N GLU A 240 -10.95 9.74 -31.35
CA GLU A 240 -9.89 10.60 -31.87
C GLU A 240 -8.73 10.70 -30.87
N THR A 241 -7.63 10.09 -31.31
CA THR A 241 -6.24 10.56 -31.23
C THR A 241 -5.73 11.11 -29.90
N GLN A 242 -4.97 10.28 -29.20
CA GLN A 242 -4.14 10.65 -28.07
C GLN A 242 -3.06 11.67 -28.47
N THR A 243 -3.11 12.84 -27.82
CA THR A 243 -1.92 13.67 -27.58
C THR A 243 -1.95 14.19 -26.14
N GLY A 244 -1.09 13.60 -25.31
CA GLY A 244 -0.26 14.27 -24.29
C GLY A 244 -0.88 15.13 -23.18
N LYS A 245 -0.62 14.68 -21.95
CA LYS A 245 -0.51 15.41 -20.66
C LYS A 245 -1.80 15.77 -19.92
N ASN A 246 -1.93 15.23 -18.70
CA ASN A 246 -2.28 15.96 -17.48
C ASN A 246 -2.06 15.05 -16.25
N GLN A 247 -0.86 15.07 -15.68
CA GLN A 247 -0.66 14.70 -14.27
C GLN A 247 -1.23 15.86 -13.45
N ALA A 248 -2.32 15.62 -12.73
CA ALA A 248 -2.87 16.64 -11.83
C ALA A 248 -1.86 16.90 -10.70
N GLU A 249 -1.60 18.18 -10.42
CA GLU A 249 -0.73 18.58 -9.32
C GLU A 249 -1.32 18.12 -7.98
N PRO A 250 -0.49 17.62 -7.06
CA PRO A 250 -0.96 17.16 -5.76
C PRO A 250 -1.50 18.31 -4.90
N THR A 251 -2.56 18.03 -4.16
CA THR A 251 -3.14 19.00 -3.22
C THR A 251 -2.19 19.28 -2.04
N ILE A 252 -2.31 20.46 -1.43
CA ILE A 252 -1.56 20.84 -0.22
C ILE A 252 -1.69 19.78 0.88
N LYS A 253 -2.89 19.22 1.08
CA LYS A 253 -3.11 18.16 2.07
C LYS A 253 -2.32 16.89 1.75
N GLU A 254 -2.25 16.48 0.49
CA GLU A 254 -1.46 15.30 0.07
C GLU A 254 0.04 15.54 0.18
N THR A 255 0.50 16.77 -0.06
CA THR A 255 1.91 17.13 0.11
C THR A 255 2.30 17.15 1.59
N ILE A 256 1.48 17.75 2.46
CA ILE A 256 1.70 17.73 3.91
C ILE A 256 1.63 16.30 4.47
N GLN A 257 0.64 15.51 4.02
CA GLN A 257 0.53 14.12 4.43
C GLN A 257 1.79 13.32 4.07
N ARG A 258 2.41 13.58 2.91
CA ARG A 258 3.71 12.98 2.56
C ARG A 258 4.83 13.35 3.51
N VAL A 259 4.86 14.58 4.03
CA VAL A 259 5.86 15.00 5.03
C VAL A 259 5.62 14.33 6.37
N LEU A 260 4.37 14.19 6.82
CA LEU A 260 4.01 13.45 8.05
C LEU A 260 4.40 11.97 7.96
N ASN A 261 4.10 11.37 6.81
CA ASN A 261 4.48 10.02 6.44
C ASN A 261 6.01 9.80 6.47
N GLN A 262 6.78 10.77 5.96
CA GLN A 262 8.25 10.74 6.06
C GLN A 262 8.74 10.91 7.49
N TYR A 263 8.03 11.69 8.30
CA TYR A 263 8.36 11.91 9.71
C TYR A 263 8.20 10.63 10.54
N GLU A 264 7.09 9.89 10.37
CA GLU A 264 6.89 8.55 10.98
C GLU A 264 8.00 7.59 10.54
N LEU A 265 8.24 7.48 9.24
CA LEU A 265 9.25 6.57 8.68
C LEU A 265 10.66 6.87 9.19
N GLY A 266 11.01 8.15 9.34
CA GLY A 266 12.30 8.55 9.90
C GLY A 266 12.48 8.06 11.33
N TYR A 267 11.42 8.07 12.15
CA TYR A 267 11.45 7.49 13.50
C TYR A 267 11.53 5.97 13.48
N ASP A 268 10.73 5.30 12.64
CA ASP A 268 10.71 3.84 12.54
C ASP A 268 12.08 3.26 12.14
N MET A 269 12.76 3.97 11.22
CA MET A 269 14.08 3.59 10.71
C MET A 269 15.24 4.09 11.57
N ALA A 270 14.96 4.89 12.60
CA ALA A 270 15.96 5.66 13.33
C ALA A 270 16.88 6.48 12.40
N ASP A 271 16.32 7.01 11.32
CA ASP A 271 17.03 7.82 10.32
C ASP A 271 16.90 9.31 10.66
N LEU A 272 17.94 9.84 11.30
CA LEU A 272 18.01 11.25 11.69
C LEU A 272 17.90 12.19 10.47
N THR A 273 18.50 11.83 9.34
CA THR A 273 18.46 12.68 8.13
C THR A 273 17.03 12.78 7.63
N GLN A 274 16.31 11.66 7.61
CA GLN A 274 14.92 11.61 7.19
C GLN A 274 13.99 12.39 8.12
N VAL A 275 14.11 12.21 9.45
CA VAL A 275 13.32 13.00 10.42
C VAL A 275 13.57 14.49 10.23
N MET A 276 14.85 14.88 10.14
CA MET A 276 15.20 16.30 10.05
C MET A 276 14.85 16.92 8.70
N SER A 277 14.66 16.12 7.65
CA SER A 277 14.14 16.59 6.36
C SER A 277 12.70 17.09 6.43
N CYS A 278 11.92 16.70 7.45
CA CYS A 278 10.56 17.16 7.65
C CYS A 278 10.48 18.55 8.30
N PHE A 279 11.56 19.03 8.91
CA PHE A 279 11.60 20.31 9.62
C PHE A 279 12.23 21.41 8.78
N SER A 280 11.76 22.64 8.99
CA SER A 280 12.42 23.85 8.49
C SER A 280 13.70 24.12 9.27
N GLU A 281 14.76 24.55 8.59
CA GLU A 281 15.98 25.04 9.27
C GLU A 281 15.69 26.26 10.17
N THR A 282 14.59 26.97 9.92
CA THR A 282 14.13 28.10 10.75
C THR A 282 13.18 27.69 11.89
N TYR A 283 12.99 26.38 12.13
CA TYR A 283 12.11 25.86 13.16
C TYR A 283 12.36 26.53 14.52
N LEU A 284 11.28 27.00 15.15
CA LEU A 284 11.29 27.57 16.49
C LEU A 284 9.97 27.28 17.20
N SER A 285 10.00 26.49 18.27
CA SER A 285 8.84 26.23 19.11
C SER A 285 9.20 26.27 20.59
N ASN A 286 8.54 27.14 21.37
CA ASN A 286 8.75 27.26 22.81
C ASN A 286 10.24 27.41 23.20
N GLY A 287 11.01 28.14 22.40
CA GLY A 287 12.45 28.35 22.57
C GLY A 287 13.35 27.20 22.09
N ARG A 288 12.78 26.11 21.56
CA ARG A 288 13.53 25.01 20.92
C ARG A 288 13.72 25.30 19.44
N THR A 289 14.95 25.14 18.98
CA THR A 289 15.41 25.36 17.61
C THR A 289 15.49 24.04 16.82
N TYR A 290 15.72 24.14 15.50
CA TYR A 290 16.03 22.98 14.65
C TYR A 290 17.15 22.10 15.23
N GLN A 291 18.22 22.71 15.76
CA GLN A 291 19.34 22.00 16.35
C GLN A 291 18.94 21.23 17.62
N ASP A 292 18.01 21.77 18.41
CA ASP A 292 17.50 21.10 19.60
C ASP A 292 16.66 19.87 19.23
N VAL A 293 15.85 19.96 18.17
CA VAL A 293 15.10 18.82 17.63
C VAL A 293 16.05 17.74 17.12
N GLN A 294 17.06 18.12 16.33
CA GLN A 294 18.08 17.20 15.82
C GLN A 294 18.82 16.48 16.95
N THR A 295 19.26 17.23 17.95
CA THR A 295 20.00 16.68 19.10
C THR A 295 19.12 15.69 19.86
N LYS A 296 17.86 16.08 20.14
CA LYS A 296 16.93 15.21 20.87
C LYS A 296 16.57 13.93 20.09
N ALA A 297 16.36 14.02 18.78
CA ALA A 297 16.11 12.86 17.94
C ALA A 297 17.33 11.93 17.88
N ALA A 298 18.53 12.49 17.74
CA ALA A 298 19.78 11.73 17.77
C ALA A 298 19.98 11.00 19.10
N GLU A 299 19.82 11.69 20.23
CA GLU A 299 19.91 11.09 21.57
C GLU A 299 18.87 9.98 21.78
N PHE A 300 17.65 10.17 21.26
CA PHE A 300 16.60 9.16 21.28
C PHE A 300 17.03 7.91 20.49
N PHE A 301 17.55 8.08 19.27
CA PHE A 301 18.03 6.98 18.43
C PHE A 301 19.28 6.29 18.99
N GLU A 302 20.12 7.00 19.76
CA GLU A 302 21.22 6.39 20.49
C GLU A 302 20.73 5.51 21.64
N THR A 303 19.65 5.91 22.31
CA THR A 303 19.12 5.24 23.50
C THR A 303 18.19 4.07 23.16
N TYR A 304 17.43 4.17 22.08
CA TYR A 304 16.33 3.27 21.75
C TYR A 304 16.48 2.62 20.37
N HIS A 305 15.83 1.47 20.17
CA HIS A 305 15.76 0.74 18.90
C HIS A 305 14.39 0.06 18.78
N GLN A 306 14.08 -0.51 17.61
CA GLN A 306 12.74 -1.05 17.31
C GLN A 306 11.65 0.00 17.60
N ILE A 307 11.82 1.18 17.01
CA ILE A 307 10.94 2.33 17.18
C ILE A 307 9.77 2.15 16.21
N ASP A 308 8.57 2.43 16.68
CA ASP A 308 7.32 2.40 15.90
C ASP A 308 6.53 3.66 16.26
N MET A 309 6.50 4.62 15.34
CA MET A 309 5.77 5.87 15.44
C MET A 309 4.50 5.80 14.60
N THR A 310 3.36 6.07 15.24
CA THR A 310 2.08 6.18 14.54
C THR A 310 1.41 7.50 14.87
N LEU A 311 1.04 8.25 13.84
CA LEU A 311 0.18 9.42 13.89
C LEU A 311 -1.27 8.97 13.66
N THR A 312 -2.18 9.36 14.55
CA THR A 312 -3.59 8.95 14.50
C THR A 312 -4.49 10.17 14.48
N ASP A 313 -5.70 10.02 13.93
CA ASP A 313 -6.72 11.08 13.92
C ASP A 313 -6.20 12.40 13.36
N ILE A 314 -5.38 12.34 12.30
CA ILE A 314 -4.76 13.51 11.69
C ILE A 314 -5.81 14.34 10.96
N ASP A 315 -5.93 15.60 11.37
CA ASP A 315 -6.66 16.63 10.64
C ASP A 315 -5.69 17.70 10.15
N ILE A 316 -5.80 18.05 8.86
CA ILE A 316 -4.94 19.02 8.18
C ILE A 316 -5.82 20.20 7.78
N HIS A 317 -5.47 21.39 8.29
CA HIS A 317 -6.11 22.66 7.99
C HIS A 317 -5.14 23.59 7.24
N PRO A 318 -5.10 23.55 5.90
CA PRO A 318 -4.33 24.50 5.12
C PRO A 318 -4.88 25.92 5.22
N ASN A 319 -3.99 26.89 5.33
CA ASN A 319 -4.26 28.30 5.15
C ASN A 319 -3.56 28.76 3.86
N ILE A 320 -4.35 28.86 2.79
CA ILE A 320 -3.87 29.17 1.44
C ILE A 320 -3.36 30.61 1.33
N VAL A 321 -3.83 31.53 2.18
CA VAL A 321 -3.43 32.95 2.12
C VAL A 321 -2.00 33.15 2.60
N ASP A 322 -1.60 32.39 3.62
CA ASP A 322 -0.31 32.54 4.28
C ASP A 322 0.68 31.42 3.93
N ASP A 323 0.33 30.53 2.98
CA ASP A 323 1.10 29.31 2.64
C ASP A 323 1.52 28.51 3.89
N THR A 324 0.61 28.44 4.87
CA THR A 324 0.80 27.70 6.11
C THR A 324 -0.27 26.61 6.26
N ALA A 325 -0.05 25.68 7.18
CA ALA A 325 -1.06 24.72 7.56
C ALA A 325 -0.92 24.34 9.02
N ILE A 326 -2.06 24.08 9.67
CA ILE A 326 -2.09 23.52 11.02
C ILE A 326 -2.51 22.06 10.90
N VAL A 327 -1.71 21.16 11.46
CA VAL A 327 -1.99 19.74 11.57
C VAL A 327 -2.23 19.43 13.04
N THR A 328 -3.34 18.76 13.34
CA THR A 328 -3.63 18.25 14.69
C THR A 328 -3.85 16.76 14.65
N GLY A 329 -3.53 16.06 15.73
CA GLY A 329 -3.78 14.63 15.83
C GLY A 329 -3.31 14.02 17.13
N GLY A 330 -3.29 12.69 17.16
CA GLY A 330 -2.62 11.88 18.18
C GLY A 330 -1.30 11.33 17.66
N TYR A 331 -0.44 10.91 18.58
CA TYR A 331 0.69 10.06 18.28
C TYR A 331 0.79 8.92 19.29
N THR A 332 1.31 7.79 18.84
CA THR A 332 1.83 6.71 19.67
C THR A 332 3.26 6.45 19.23
N LEU A 333 4.16 6.25 20.20
CA LEU A 333 5.55 5.91 19.96
C LEU A 333 5.90 4.72 20.87
N GLN A 334 6.09 3.56 20.26
CA GLN A 334 6.55 2.34 20.93
C GLN A 334 8.03 2.12 20.60
N TYR A 335 8.84 1.72 21.58
CA TYR A 335 10.29 1.59 21.41
C TYR A 335 10.92 0.69 22.46
N VAL A 336 12.12 0.19 22.18
CA VAL A 336 12.87 -0.69 23.08
C VAL A 336 14.17 -0.02 23.53
N THR A 337 14.41 0.02 24.85
CA THR A 337 15.68 0.50 25.43
C THR A 337 16.85 -0.41 25.02
N LYS A 338 17.93 0.15 24.49
CA LYS A 338 19.11 -0.65 24.11
C LYS A 338 19.84 -1.26 25.31
N THR A 339 19.75 -0.63 26.48
CA THR A 339 20.51 -1.04 27.69
C THR A 339 19.95 -2.29 28.36
N ASP A 340 18.62 -2.40 28.47
CA ASP A 340 17.94 -3.47 29.23
C ASP A 340 16.82 -4.17 28.43
N GLY A 341 16.57 -3.77 27.18
CA GLY A 341 15.63 -4.44 26.29
C GLY A 341 14.15 -4.27 26.67
N GLN A 342 13.82 -3.31 27.53
CA GLN A 342 12.45 -3.04 27.93
C GLN A 342 11.67 -2.32 26.84
N VAL A 343 10.47 -2.84 26.55
CA VAL A 343 9.50 -2.17 25.69
C VAL A 343 8.87 -1.02 26.47
N LYS A 344 8.91 0.17 25.89
CA LYS A 344 8.24 1.37 26.38
C LYS A 344 7.28 1.89 25.33
N GLN A 345 6.24 2.56 25.79
CA GLN A 345 5.26 3.21 24.94
C GLN A 345 4.95 4.59 25.52
N THR A 346 4.84 5.58 24.66
CA THR A 346 4.29 6.88 25.00
C THR A 346 3.26 7.27 23.95
N SER A 347 2.27 8.05 24.34
CA SER A 347 1.26 8.56 23.43
C SER A 347 0.82 9.95 23.90
N GLY A 348 0.30 10.73 22.97
CA GLY A 348 -0.15 12.08 23.27
C GLY A 348 -0.90 12.71 22.10
N LYS A 349 -1.20 13.99 22.27
CA LYS A 349 -1.69 14.84 21.18
C LYS A 349 -0.52 15.60 20.58
N ILE A 350 -0.64 15.93 19.31
CA ILE A 350 0.34 16.72 18.57
C ILE A 350 -0.36 17.84 17.81
N THR A 351 0.23 19.03 17.84
CA THR A 351 -0.12 20.11 16.91
C THR A 351 1.14 20.53 16.18
N LEU A 352 1.14 20.44 14.86
CA LEU A 352 2.25 20.84 13.99
C LEU A 352 1.80 22.03 13.14
N VAL A 353 2.68 23.03 13.02
CA VAL A 353 2.49 24.11 12.06
C VAL A 353 3.49 23.92 10.94
N PHE A 354 2.98 23.94 9.72
CA PHE A 354 3.75 23.85 8.50
C PHE A 354 3.78 25.18 7.76
N ALA A 355 4.86 25.42 7.01
CA ALA A 355 4.94 26.44 5.99
C ALA A 355 5.46 25.83 4.68
N ASN A 356 5.07 26.43 3.56
CA ASN A 356 5.69 26.13 2.27
C ASN A 356 7.02 26.92 2.13
N GLU A 357 8.11 26.20 1.93
CA GLU A 357 9.44 26.75 1.71
C GLU A 357 9.97 26.23 0.39
N ALA A 358 10.06 27.10 -0.62
CA ALA A 358 10.53 26.74 -1.96
C ALA A 358 9.85 25.47 -2.51
N ASP A 359 8.51 25.49 -2.54
CA ASP A 359 7.66 24.40 -3.01
C ASP A 359 7.70 23.12 -2.15
N THR A 360 8.33 23.16 -0.97
CA THR A 360 8.39 22.06 -0.01
C THR A 360 7.69 22.44 1.28
N TRP A 361 6.71 21.66 1.71
CA TRP A 361 6.07 21.86 3.01
C TRP A 361 6.96 21.33 4.14
N ARG A 362 7.21 22.13 5.17
CA ARG A 362 8.05 21.75 6.32
C ARG A 362 7.44 22.16 7.64
N ILE A 363 7.73 21.40 8.70
CA ILE A 363 7.34 21.69 10.07
C ILE A 363 8.17 22.89 10.57
N ILE A 364 7.51 23.99 10.88
CA ILE A 364 8.13 25.20 11.44
C ILE A 364 7.88 25.34 12.95
N ARG A 365 6.85 24.66 13.48
CA ARG A 365 6.51 24.65 14.91
C ARG A 365 5.83 23.33 15.30
N ALA A 366 6.07 22.88 16.53
CA ALA A 366 5.37 21.73 17.13
C ALA A 366 4.99 22.05 18.58
N GLU A 367 3.74 21.80 18.96
CA GLU A 367 3.17 22.07 20.29
C GLU A 367 2.75 20.79 21.01
#